data_AF-S7HT61-F1
#
_entry.id   AF-S7HT61-F1
#
_cell.length_a   1.000
_cell.length_b   1.000
_cell.length_c   1.000
_cell.angle_alpha   90.00
_cell.angle_beta   90.00
_cell.angle_gamma   90.00
#
_symmetry.space_group_name_H-M   'P 1'
#
loop_
_entity.id
_entity.type
_entity.pdbx_description
1 polymer ?
#
loop_
_entity_poly.entity_id
_entity_poly.type
_entity_poly.pdbx_seq_one_letter_code
_entity_poly.pdbx_strand_id
1 'polypeptide(L)' 'MYKWLKRYTEQFSEDFPFKSVMDKTEYEICRIIQECCERNTKYVASVTGSTGTTT' A
#
# COMPACT_ATOMS: atom_id res chain seq x y z
N MET A 1 6.77 11.56 -3.92
CA MET A 1 5.55 10.83 -3.52
C MET A 1 4.37 11.01 -4.49
N TYR A 2 3.93 12.24 -4.83
CA TYR A 2 2.73 12.49 -5.66
C TYR A 2 2.69 11.74 -7.01
N LYS A 3 3.81 11.72 -7.76
CA LYS A 3 3.93 10.98 -9.02
C LYS A 3 3.57 9.50 -8.88
N TRP A 4 3.98 8.88 -7.78
CA TRP A 4 3.75 7.46 -7.51
C TRP A 4 2.31 7.19 -7.09
N LEU A 5 1.72 8.08 -6.29
CA LEU A 5 0.30 8.00 -5.92
C LEU A 5 -0.61 8.09 -7.15
N LYS A 6 -0.37 9.07 -8.03
CA LYS A 6 -1.11 9.19 -9.29
C LYS A 6 -1.02 7.90 -10.12
N ARG A 7 0.20 7.37 -10.26
CA ARG A 7 0.43 6.11 -10.99
C ARG A 7 -0.31 4.93 -10.36
N TYR A 8 -0.30 4.82 -9.03
CA TYR A 8 -1.01 3.77 -8.30
C TYR A 8 -2.52 3.87 -8.57
N THR A 9 -3.11 5.06 -8.44
CA THR A 9 -4.52 5.29 -8.75
C THR A 9 -4.87 4.99 -10.20
N GLU A 10 -4.02 5.38 -11.15
CA GLU A 10 -4.22 5.07 -12.58
C GLU A 10 -4.13 3.56 -12.86
N GLN A 11 -3.25 2.84 -12.16
CA GLN A 11 -2.99 1.41 -12.40
C GLN A 11 -4.00 0.49 -11.70
N PHE A 12 -4.51 0.88 -10.54
CA PHE A 12 -5.39 0.06 -9.71
C PHE A 12 -6.83 0.60 -9.60
N SER A 13 -7.09 1.78 -10.15
CA SER A 13 -8.36 2.53 -10.03
C SER A 13 -8.82 2.71 -8.59
N GLU A 14 -7.86 2.86 -7.67
CA GLU A 14 -8.10 2.88 -6.23
C GLU A 14 -7.07 3.77 -5.54
N ASP A 15 -7.48 4.43 -4.45
CA ASP A 15 -6.58 5.21 -3.63
C ASP A 15 -5.64 4.33 -2.81
N PHE A 16 -4.41 4.81 -2.60
CA PHE A 16 -3.45 4.11 -1.77
C PHE A 16 -3.91 4.13 -0.28
N PRO A 17 -3.93 2.98 0.42
CA PRO A 17 -4.47 2.90 1.78
C PRO A 17 -3.47 3.43 2.83
N PHE A 18 -3.36 4.76 2.93
CA PHE A 18 -2.47 5.44 3.88
C PHE A 18 -2.70 5.03 5.34
N LYS A 19 -3.94 4.68 5.69
CA LYS A 19 -4.29 4.24 7.05
C LYS A 19 -3.48 3.02 7.51
N SER A 20 -3.08 2.16 6.57
CA SER A 20 -2.35 0.93 6.86
C SER A 20 -0.83 1.11 6.94
N VAL A 21 -0.33 2.33 6.67
CA VAL A 21 1.10 2.66 6.69
C VAL A 21 1.38 3.92 7.50
N MET A 22 0.47 4.31 8.42
CA MET A 22 0.62 5.56 9.20
C MET A 22 1.87 5.56 10.08
N ASP A 23 2.34 4.37 10.50
CA ASP A 23 3.57 4.20 11.28
C ASP A 23 4.86 4.27 10.44
N LYS A 24 4.74 4.45 9.12
CA LYS A 24 5.87 4.46 8.18
C LYS A 24 6.29 5.86 7.81
N THR A 25 7.58 6.01 7.52
CA THR A 25 8.12 7.27 7.01
C THR A 25 7.69 7.53 5.56
N GLU A 26 7.71 8.80 5.12
CA GLU A 26 7.39 9.16 3.74
C GLU A 26 8.24 8.36 2.72
N TYR A 27 9.52 8.15 3.04
CA TYR A 27 10.44 7.36 2.21
C TYR A 27 9.99 5.91 2.07
N GLU A 28 9.61 5.25 3.18
CA GLU A 28 9.08 3.89 3.16
C GLU A 28 7.78 3.80 2.37
N ILE A 29 6.86 4.73 2.57
CA ILE A 29 5.59 4.76 1.86
C ILE A 29 5.84 4.91 0.35
N CYS A 30 6.75 5.80 -0.05
CA CYS A 30 7.12 5.98 -1.45
C CYS A 30 7.69 4.70 -2.06
N ARG A 31 8.54 3.97 -1.33
CA ARG A 31 9.11 2.69 -1.75
C ARG A 31 8.03 1.61 -1.91
N ILE A 32 7.07 1.54 -1.00
CA ILE A 32 5.94 0.60 -1.07
C ILE A 32 5.10 0.86 -2.32
N ILE A 33 4.73 2.12 -2.57
CA ILE A 33 3.92 2.48 -3.74
C ILE A 33 4.68 2.15 -5.03
N GLN A 34 5.98 2.43 -5.07
CA GLN A 34 6.84 2.08 -6.19
C GLN A 34 6.84 0.56 -6.44
N GLU A 35 7.09 -0.27 -5.43
CA GLU A 35 7.07 -1.73 -5.57
C GLU A 35 5.71 -2.25 -6.03
N CYS A 36 4.60 -1.68 -5.53
CA CYS A 36 3.25 -2.04 -5.98
C CYS A 36 3.06 -1.75 -7.48
N CYS A 37 3.50 -0.58 -7.94
CA CYS A 37 3.40 -0.18 -9.35
C CYS A 37 4.31 -1.04 -10.25
N GLU A 38 5.53 -1.33 -9.81
CA GLU A 38 6.52 -2.14 -10.56
C GLU A 38 6.10 -3.60 -10.69
N ARG A 39 5.55 -4.18 -9.61
CA ARG A 39 5.06 -5.57 -9.59
C ARG A 39 3.62 -5.71 -10.08
N ASN A 40 2.97 -4.61 -10.45
CA ASN A 40 1.54 -4.55 -10.76
C ASN A 40 0.66 -5.25 -9.70
N THR A 41 1.05 -5.16 -8.44
CA THR A 41 0.37 -5.81 -7.32
C THR A 41 -0.20 -4.76 -6.39
N LYS A 42 -1.50 -4.85 -6.06
CA LYS A 42 -2.15 -3.94 -5.10
C LYS A 42 -1.49 -4.07 -3.73
N TYR A 43 -1.40 -2.95 -3.01
CA TYR A 43 -0.98 -3.01 -1.61
C TYR A 43 -2.04 -3.71 -0.79
N VAL A 44 -1.72 -4.91 -0.32
CA VAL A 44 -2.52 -5.60 0.69
C VAL A 44 -1.88 -5.28 2.03
N ALA A 45 -2.55 -4.43 2.81
CA ALA A 45 -2.21 -4.28 4.21
C ALA A 45 -2.31 -5.67 4.83
N SER A 46 -1.18 -6.27 5.20
CA SER A 46 -1.21 -7.44 6.05
C SER A 46 -1.87 -6.96 7.33
N VAL A 47 -3.12 -7.37 7.53
CA VAL A 47 -3.78 -7.23 8.82
C VAL A 47 -3.02 -8.17 9.73
N THR A 48 -1.87 -7.72 10.25
CA THR A 48 -1.32 -8.26 11.49
C THR A 48 -2.15 -7.71 12.65
N GLY A 49 -3.48 -7.81 12.51
CA GLY A 49 -4.36 -7.94 13.64
C GLY A 49 -4.31 -9.43 13.96
N SER A 50 -3.83 -9.74 15.15
CA SER A 50 -4.04 -11.03 15.78
C SER A 50 -5.54 -11.33 15.81
N THR A 51 -6.06 -11.95 14.76
CA THR A 51 -7.27 -12.76 14.81
C THR A 51 -6.84 -14.19 14.52
N GLY A 52 -6.35 -14.83 15.58
CA GLY A 52 -6.65 -16.25 15.76
C GLY A 52 -8.16 -16.44 15.86
N THR A 53 -8.62 -17.67 15.65
CA THR A 53 -10.00 -18.15 15.41
C THR A 53 -10.42 -17.98 13.93
N THR A 54 -10.76 -19.02 13.17
CA THR A 54 -11.40 -20.31 13.50
C THR A 54 -11.14 -21.31 12.37
N THR A 55 -10.76 -22.55 12.66
CA THR A 55 -11.43 -23.82 12.29
C THR A 55 -10.66 -24.98 12.89
#